data_AF-A0A7J3XF01-F1
#
_entry.id   AF-A0A7J3XF01-F1
#
_cell.length_a   1.000
_cell.length_b   1.000
_cell.length_c   1.000
_cell.angle_alpha   90.00
_cell.angle_beta   90.00
_cell.angle_gamma   90.00
#
_symmetry.space_group_name_H-M   'P 1'
#
loop_
_entity.id
_entity.type
_entity.pdbx_description
1 polymer ?
#
loop_
_entity_poly.entity_id
_entity_poly.type
_entity_poly.pdbx_seq_one_letter_code
_entity_poly.pdbx_strand_id
1 'polypeptide(L)'
;MLEMYTSNVEVLREIAREMCKKYDTLCYDERDPDDIVMWGFVWVENFYHLDPTECSQDLSCLNDLFDMHSEVTKLALEGKYEICVDREMLERALASLQRLKSCRD
;
A
#
# COMPACT_ATOMS: atom_id res chain seq x y z
N MET A 1 15.04 4.47 -12.11
CA MET A 1 14.20 3.93 -11.02
C MET A 1 14.83 4.37 -9.72
N LEU A 2 14.08 5.10 -8.89
CA LEU A 2 14.47 5.43 -7.52
C LEU A 2 13.63 4.52 -6.62
N GLU A 3 14.15 3.33 -6.39
CA GLU A 3 13.69 2.44 -5.32
C GLU A 3 14.24 2.98 -4.01
N MET A 4 13.40 3.04 -2.98
CA MET A 4 13.77 3.53 -1.67
C MET A 4 13.13 2.65 -0.59
N TYR A 5 13.92 2.31 0.42
CA TYR A 5 13.45 1.66 1.62
C TYR A 5 13.35 2.70 2.74
N THR A 6 12.20 2.80 3.39
CA THR A 6 12.04 3.78 4.47
C THR A 6 11.01 3.37 5.50
N SER A 7 11.27 3.75 6.75
CA SER A 7 10.30 3.79 7.86
C SER A 7 9.98 5.23 8.29
N ASN A 8 10.49 6.24 7.56
CA ASN A 8 10.28 7.64 7.89
C ASN A 8 8.88 8.09 7.47
N VAL A 9 7.99 8.30 8.44
CA VAL A 9 6.59 8.66 8.18
C VAL A 9 6.44 9.99 7.44
N GLU A 10 7.32 10.96 7.64
CA GLU A 10 7.23 12.25 6.93
C GLU A 10 7.45 12.09 5.44
N VAL A 11 8.39 11.21 5.06
CA VAL A 11 8.63 10.84 3.66
C VAL A 11 7.41 10.11 3.09
N LEU A 12 6.86 9.15 3.84
CA LEU A 12 5.65 8.43 3.41
C LEU A 12 4.46 9.37 3.25
N ARG A 13 4.28 10.35 4.13
CA ARG A 13 3.22 11.38 4.03
C ARG A 13 3.41 12.28 2.81
N GLU A 14 4.65 12.66 2.48
CA GLU A 14 4.93 13.41 1.25
C GLU A 14 4.51 12.61 0.02
N ILE A 15 4.92 11.34 -0.06
CA ILE A 15 4.56 10.46 -1.19
C ILE A 15 3.04 10.24 -1.24
N ALA A 16 2.40 10.01 -0.10
CA ALA A 16 0.96 9.86 0.00
C ALA A 16 0.20 11.10 -0.51
N ARG A 17 0.69 12.32 -0.19
CA ARG A 17 0.10 13.57 -0.72
C ARG A 17 0.19 13.65 -2.25
N GLU A 18 1.27 13.17 -2.84
CA GLU A 18 1.39 13.11 -4.31
C GLU A 18 0.46 12.05 -4.91
N MET A 19 0.40 10.86 -4.29
CA MET A 19 -0.49 9.77 -4.73
C MET A 19 -1.96 10.14 -4.62
N CYS A 20 -2.36 10.79 -3.53
CA CYS A 20 -3.72 11.27 -3.33
C CYS A 20 -4.14 12.26 -4.42
N LYS A 21 -3.27 13.22 -4.79
CA LYS A 21 -3.55 14.17 -5.88
C LYS A 21 -3.72 13.50 -7.23
N LYS A 22 -3.00 12.40 -7.50
CA LYS A 22 -2.96 11.73 -8.80
C LYS A 22 -4.00 10.62 -8.93
N TYR A 23 -4.23 9.87 -7.86
CA TYR A 23 -5.00 8.61 -7.86
C TYR A 23 -6.14 8.59 -6.83
N ASP A 24 -6.39 9.67 -6.09
CA ASP A 24 -7.49 9.73 -5.10
C ASP A 24 -7.48 8.52 -4.13
N THR A 25 -6.28 8.23 -3.62
CA THR A 25 -5.97 7.11 -2.73
C THR A 25 -4.75 7.46 -1.87
N LEU A 26 -4.57 6.76 -0.75
CA LEU A 26 -3.59 7.13 0.29
C LEU A 26 -3.77 8.60 0.74
N CYS A 27 -5.02 9.04 0.84
CA CYS A 27 -5.36 10.40 1.27
C CYS A 27 -5.46 10.46 2.79
N TYR A 28 -4.41 10.93 3.45
CA TYR A 28 -4.34 11.08 4.91
C TYR A 28 -4.43 12.54 5.33
N ASP A 29 -5.09 12.80 6.46
CA ASP A 29 -5.09 14.06 7.20
C ASP A 29 -3.82 14.16 8.07
N GLU A 30 -3.43 15.38 8.44
CA GLU A 30 -2.30 15.61 9.35
C GLU A 30 -2.51 15.01 10.74
N ARG A 31 -3.77 14.79 11.14
CA ARG A 31 -4.15 14.18 12.42
C ARG A 31 -4.22 12.66 12.37
N ASP A 32 -4.13 12.05 11.20
CA ASP A 32 -4.14 10.59 11.11
C ASP A 32 -2.89 10.03 11.81
N PRO A 33 -3.00 8.95 12.61
CA PRO A 33 -1.86 8.32 13.23
C PRO A 33 -0.82 7.85 12.22
N ASP A 34 0.46 7.95 12.59
CA ASP A 34 1.59 7.50 11.76
C ASP A 34 1.46 6.01 11.38
N ASP A 35 0.98 5.19 12.31
CA ASP A 35 0.72 3.77 12.08
C ASP A 35 -0.29 3.54 10.94
N ILE A 36 -1.30 4.40 10.78
CA ILE A 36 -2.27 4.29 9.67
C ILE A 36 -1.60 4.59 8.34
N VAL A 37 -0.70 5.59 8.29
CA VAL A 37 0.05 5.92 7.09
C VAL A 37 0.93 4.73 6.69
N MET A 38 1.72 4.22 7.63
CA MET A 38 2.58 3.04 7.41
C MET A 38 1.75 1.83 6.95
N TRP A 39 0.64 1.57 7.62
CA TRP A 39 -0.23 0.44 7.32
C TRP A 39 -0.78 0.48 5.90
N GLY A 40 -1.20 1.66 5.42
CA GLY A 40 -1.68 1.79 4.05
C GLY A 40 -0.58 1.63 3.00
N PHE A 41 0.68 2.00 3.28
CA PHE A 41 1.78 1.69 2.37
C PHE A 41 2.10 0.19 2.34
N VAL A 42 2.17 -0.46 3.50
CA VAL A 42 2.33 -1.92 3.60
C VAL A 42 1.20 -2.63 2.85
N TRP A 43 -0.04 -2.14 2.96
CA TRP A 43 -1.17 -2.67 2.21
C TRP A 43 -0.93 -2.58 0.70
N VAL A 44 -0.51 -1.42 0.19
CA VAL A 44 -0.30 -1.24 -1.26
C VAL A 44 0.88 -2.06 -1.78
N GLU A 45 1.93 -2.24 -0.98
CA GLU A 45 3.11 -3.03 -1.32
C GLU A 45 2.78 -4.51 -1.60
N ASN A 46 1.74 -5.06 -0.96
CA ASN A 46 1.29 -6.43 -1.28
C ASN A 46 0.89 -6.59 -2.76
N PHE A 47 0.38 -5.52 -3.38
CA PHE A 47 -0.02 -5.52 -4.80
C PHE A 47 1.12 -5.24 -5.77
N TYR A 48 2.36 -5.20 -5.29
CA TYR A 48 3.54 -5.23 -6.15
C TYR A 48 3.74 -6.61 -6.77
N HIS A 49 3.25 -7.64 -6.07
CA HIS A 49 3.43 -9.04 -6.44
C HIS A 49 2.12 -9.75 -6.80
N LEU A 50 0.98 -9.10 -6.55
CA LEU A 50 -0.35 -9.64 -6.76
C LEU A 50 -1.21 -8.66 -7.56
N ASP A 51 -1.93 -9.13 -8.58
CA ASP A 51 -2.97 -8.30 -9.22
C ASP A 51 -4.22 -8.32 -8.31
N PRO A 52 -4.65 -7.18 -7.75
CA PRO A 52 -5.80 -7.12 -6.85
C PRO A 52 -7.11 -7.55 -7.53
N THR A 53 -7.22 -7.39 -8.85
CA THR A 53 -8.40 -7.80 -9.64
C THR A 53 -8.52 -9.30 -9.69
N GLU A 54 -7.42 -9.98 -10.03
CA GLU A 54 -7.37 -11.45 -10.07
C GLU A 54 -7.54 -12.02 -8.66
N CYS A 55 -6.82 -11.46 -7.70
CA CYS A 55 -6.85 -11.92 -6.31
C CYS A 55 -8.25 -11.81 -5.68
N SER A 56 -9.03 -10.77 -6.03
CA SER A 56 -10.39 -10.59 -5.52
C SER A 56 -11.36 -11.71 -5.89
N GLN A 57 -11.03 -12.52 -6.90
CA GLN A 57 -11.86 -13.62 -7.40
C GLN A 57 -11.39 -15.00 -6.90
N ASP A 58 -10.28 -15.05 -6.16
CA ASP A 58 -9.68 -16.28 -5.65
C ASP A 58 -9.54 -16.23 -4.12
N LEU A 59 -10.33 -17.05 -3.43
CA LEU A 59 -10.28 -17.15 -1.96
C LEU A 59 -8.91 -17.58 -1.43
N SER A 60 -8.17 -18.40 -2.17
CA SER A 60 -6.81 -18.78 -1.78
C SER A 60 -5.90 -17.56 -1.81
N CYS A 61 -5.96 -16.77 -2.89
CA CYS A 61 -5.17 -15.55 -3.01
C CYS A 61 -5.50 -14.54 -1.90
N LEU A 62 -6.78 -14.37 -1.58
CA LEU A 62 -7.19 -13.48 -0.48
C LEU A 62 -6.61 -13.92 0.86
N ASN A 63 -6.61 -15.22 1.16
CA ASN A 63 -6.00 -15.73 2.39
C ASN A 63 -4.50 -15.45 2.42
N ASP A 64 -3.79 -15.74 1.33
CA ASP A 64 -2.34 -15.49 1.22
C ASP A 64 -2.01 -13.99 1.36
N LEU A 65 -2.85 -13.12 0.78
CA LEU A 65 -2.74 -11.66 0.94
C LEU A 65 -2.89 -11.23 2.41
N PHE A 66 -3.88 -11.77 3.12
CA PHE A 66 -4.07 -11.42 4.54
C PHE A 66 -2.94 -11.94 5.42
N ASP A 67 -2.42 -13.14 5.14
CA ASP A 67 -1.29 -13.72 5.86
C ASP A 67 -0.01 -12.88 5.65
N MET A 68 0.30 -12.56 4.39
CA MET A 68 1.44 -11.71 4.03
C MET A 68 1.33 -10.32 4.67
N HIS A 69 0.17 -9.68 4.53
CA HIS A 69 -0.06 -8.35 5.09
C HIS A 69 0.05 -8.34 6.63
N SER A 70 -0.44 -9.39 7.29
CA SER A 70 -0.35 -9.53 8.76
C SER A 70 1.10 -9.69 9.21
N GLU A 71 1.90 -10.50 8.50
CA GLU A 71 3.32 -10.69 8.80
C GLU A 71 4.10 -9.39 8.62
N VAL A 72 3.93 -8.70 7.50
CA VAL A 72 4.63 -7.44 7.22
C VAL A 72 4.23 -6.36 8.22
N THR A 73 2.93 -6.24 8.53
CA THR A 73 2.44 -5.27 9.54
C THR A 73 3.07 -5.53 10.90
N LYS A 74 3.15 -6.80 11.32
CA LYS A 74 3.82 -7.17 12.58
C LYS A 74 5.29 -6.74 12.56
N LEU A 75 6.03 -7.02 11.48
CA LEU A 75 7.43 -6.63 11.36
C LEU A 75 7.60 -5.10 11.39
N ALA A 76 6.70 -4.35 10.75
CA ALA A 76 6.69 -2.89 10.76
C ALA A 76 6.46 -2.33 12.18
N LEU A 77 5.50 -2.86 12.93
CA LEU A 77 5.25 -2.48 14.32
C LEU A 77 6.42 -2.82 15.26
N GLU A 78 7.16 -3.89 14.97
CA GLU A 78 8.38 -4.25 15.70
C GLU A 78 9.61 -3.41 15.29
N GLY A 79 9.48 -2.49 14.33
CA GLY A 79 10.58 -1.68 13.80
C GLY A 79 11.61 -2.50 13.00
N LYS A 80 11.20 -3.67 12.48
CA LYS A 80 12.05 -4.62 11.74
C LYS A 80 11.74 -4.64 10.24
N TYR A 81 10.97 -3.67 9.77
CA TYR A 81 10.56 -3.57 8.38
C TYR A 81 10.78 -2.15 7.87
N GLU A 82 11.35 -2.05 6.68
CA GLU A 82 11.39 -0.81 5.90
C GLU A 82 10.51 -1.00 4.68
N ILE A 83 9.60 -0.07 4.46
CA ILE A 83 8.66 -0.12 3.33
C ILE A 83 9.43 0.13 2.04
N CYS A 84 9.28 -0.76 1.06
CA CYS A 84 9.82 -0.53 -0.27
C CYS A 84 8.89 0.39 -1.05
N VAL A 85 9.39 1.59 -1.33
CA VAL A 85 8.72 2.55 -2.20
C VAL A 85 9.44 2.57 -3.55
N ASP A 86 9.05 1.65 -4.42
CA ASP A 86 9.30 1.77 -5.86
C ASP A 86 8.15 2.57 -6.48
N ARG A 87 8.47 3.74 -7.03
CA ARG A 87 7.45 4.65 -7.56
C ARG A 87 6.63 4.05 -8.70
N GLU A 88 7.25 3.26 -9.57
CA GLU A 88 6.55 2.66 -10.71
C GLU A 88 5.62 1.54 -10.24
N MET A 89 6.06 0.72 -9.29
CA MET A 89 5.23 -0.33 -8.69
C MET A 89 4.09 0.25 -7.87
N LEU A 90 4.35 1.29 -7.07
CA LEU A 90 3.33 2.01 -6.31
C LEU A 90 2.22 2.52 -7.23
N GLU A 91 2.58 3.22 -8.29
CA GLU A 91 1.62 3.78 -9.22
C GLU A 91 0.82 2.69 -9.96
N ARG A 92 1.47 1.58 -10.34
CA ARG A 92 0.79 0.41 -10.94
C ARG A 92 -0.19 -0.23 -9.98
N ALA A 93 0.21 -0.46 -8.73
CA ALA A 93 -0.63 -1.06 -7.69
C ALA A 93 -1.87 -0.19 -7.43
N LEU A 94 -1.70 1.12 -7.28
CA LEU A 94 -2.80 2.06 -7.07
C LEU A 94 -3.76 2.10 -8.27
N ALA A 95 -3.24 2.11 -9.50
CA ALA A 95 -4.07 2.03 -10.70
C ALA A 95 -4.87 0.72 -10.74
N SER A 96 -4.26 -0.41 -10.37
CA SER A 96 -4.97 -1.69 -10.27
C SER A 96 -6.08 -1.67 -9.22
N LEU A 97 -5.82 -1.10 -8.04
CA LEU A 97 -6.82 -0.96 -6.97
C LEU A 97 -7.99 -0.05 -7.39
N GLN A 98 -7.74 1.00 -8.19
CA GLN A 98 -8.81 1.84 -8.72
C GLN A 98 -9.75 1.07 -9.67
N ARG A 99 -9.25 0.09 -10.42
CA ARG A 99 -10.08 -0.77 -11.27
C ARG A 99 -11.05 -1.64 -10.48
N LEU A 100 -10.78 -1.91 -9.19
CA LEU A 100 -11.75 -2.57 -8.31
C LEU A 100 -12.88 -1.62 -7.86
N LYS A 101 -12.61 -0.32 -7.73
CA LYS A 101 -13.64 0.66 -7.30
C LYS A 101 -14.82 0.75 -8.29
N SER A 102 -14.64 0.39 -9.56
CA SER A 102 -15.71 0.42 -10.58
C SER A 102 -16.74 -0.73 -10.45
N CYS A 103 -16.66 -1.57 -9.42
CA CYS A 103 -17.72 -2.55 -9.11
C CYS A 103 -18.86 -1.98 -8.24
N ARG A 104 -18.87 -0.67 -7.94
CA ARG A 104 -20.00 0.04 -7.32
C ARG A 104 -20.64 0.99 -8.35
N ASP A 105 -21.58 0.46 -9.13
CA ASP A 105 -22.66 1.22 -9.75
C ASP A 105 -23.93 1.11 -8.90
#